data_AF-A0A852C6L4-F1
#
_entry.id   AF-A0A852C6L4-F1
#
_cell.length_a   1.000
_cell.length_b   1.000
_cell.length_c   1.000
_cell.angle_alpha   90.00
_cell.angle_beta   90.00
_cell.angle_gamma   90.00
#
_symmetry.space_group_name_H-M   'P 1'
#
loop_
_entity.id
_entity.type
_entity.pdbx_description
1 polymer ?
#
loop_
_entity_poly.entity_id
_entity_poly.type
_entity_poly.pdbx_seq_one_letter_code
_entity_poly.pdbx_strand_id
1 'polypeptide(L)'
;TLKAALSLAGNLGGASDELLVSAAAEGMVSPPEAMALPQLLNDSQTGPGLHSPCPPHGGTAASHVLVMGPDDFIVAAVSSLSRPFGSGILTPSGVLLNSHMLDFWHNQTLNHSMPRLQNLLQPGKLCPLSFLLPTIVRPSQGMCGTYLCLAANNGDRALSGIVQV
;
A
#
# COMPACT_ATOMS: atom_id res chain seq x y z
N THR A 1 -15.79 2.61 5.92
CA THR A 1 -15.32 2.06 4.64
C THR A 1 -13.80 1.87 4.63
N LEU A 2 -13.00 2.92 4.85
CA LEU A 2 -11.52 2.87 4.76
C LEU A 2 -10.86 1.73 5.55
N LYS A 3 -11.24 1.51 6.82
CA LYS A 3 -10.70 0.42 7.64
C LYS A 3 -10.95 -0.98 7.02
N ALA A 4 -12.11 -1.18 6.39
CA ALA A 4 -12.46 -2.46 5.77
C ALA A 4 -11.60 -2.70 4.53
N ALA A 5 -11.47 -1.68 3.67
CA ALA A 5 -10.60 -1.72 2.51
C ALA A 5 -9.12 -1.95 2.89
N LEU A 6 -8.64 -1.31 3.96
CA LEU A 6 -7.28 -1.47 4.47
C LEU A 6 -7.05 -2.88 5.06
N SER A 7 -8.08 -3.45 5.69
CA SER A 7 -8.06 -4.85 6.16
C SER A 7 -7.94 -5.82 4.98
N LEU A 8 -8.74 -5.63 3.93
CA LEU A 8 -8.67 -6.44 2.70
C LEU A 8 -7.32 -6.30 2.00
N ALA A 9 -6.80 -5.08 1.86
CA ALA A 9 -5.47 -4.81 1.29
C ALA A 9 -4.34 -5.45 2.12
N GLY A 10 -4.60 -5.70 3.40
CA GLY A 10 -3.70 -6.46 4.25
C GLY A 10 -3.48 -7.91 3.87
N ASN A 11 -4.37 -8.47 3.04
CA ASN A 11 -4.23 -9.80 2.48
C ASN A 11 -3.42 -9.81 1.17
N LEU A 12 -3.02 -8.63 0.68
CA LEU A 12 -2.07 -8.52 -0.42
C LEU A 12 -0.66 -8.73 0.13
N GLY A 13 0.19 -9.37 -0.65
CA GLY A 13 1.58 -9.61 -0.31
C GLY A 13 2.27 -10.33 -1.46
N GLY A 14 3.60 -10.44 -1.41
CA GLY A 14 4.36 -11.12 -2.46
C GLY A 14 4.02 -12.62 -2.48
N ALA A 15 2.98 -13.01 -3.19
CA ALA A 15 2.83 -14.41 -3.56
C ALA A 15 3.98 -14.76 -4.50
N SER A 16 4.45 -16.00 -4.43
CA SER A 16 5.32 -16.55 -5.48
C SER A 16 4.58 -16.70 -6.82
N ASP A 17 3.27 -16.45 -6.83
CA ASP A 17 2.36 -16.62 -7.96
C ASP A 17 1.58 -15.32 -8.22
N GLU A 18 1.96 -14.63 -9.30
CA GLU A 18 1.37 -13.36 -9.76
C GLU A 18 -0.13 -13.49 -10.05
N LEU A 19 -0.58 -14.69 -10.45
CA LEU A 19 -1.96 -14.99 -10.83
C LEU A 19 -2.91 -15.00 -9.62
N LEU A 20 -2.37 -15.28 -8.42
CA LEU A 20 -3.14 -15.20 -7.17
C LEU A 20 -3.34 -13.76 -6.71
N VAL A 21 -2.38 -12.88 -6.97
CA VAL A 21 -2.46 -11.46 -6.57
C VAL A 21 -3.47 -10.72 -7.45
N SER A 22 -3.48 -10.98 -8.76
CA SER A 22 -4.44 -10.38 -9.69
C SER A 22 -5.87 -10.81 -9.37
N ALA A 23 -6.10 -12.11 -9.14
CA ALA A 23 -7.42 -12.63 -8.79
C ALA A 23 -7.94 -12.07 -7.45
N ALA A 24 -7.06 -11.94 -6.45
CA ALA A 24 -7.41 -11.31 -5.18
C ALA A 24 -7.76 -9.83 -5.34
N ALA A 25 -7.01 -9.09 -6.15
CA ALA A 25 -7.27 -7.69 -6.44
C ALA A 25 -8.60 -7.49 -7.19
N GLU A 26 -8.90 -8.35 -8.19
CA GLU A 26 -10.18 -8.34 -8.90
C GLU A 26 -11.36 -8.61 -7.95
N GLY A 27 -11.21 -9.58 -7.03
CA GLY A 27 -12.19 -9.86 -6.00
C GLY A 27 -12.47 -8.65 -5.10
N MET A 28 -11.42 -7.95 -4.68
CA MET A 28 -11.53 -6.76 -3.81
C MET A 28 -12.25 -5.58 -4.46
N VAL A 29 -12.17 -5.43 -5.79
CA VAL A 29 -12.81 -4.33 -6.55
C VAL A 29 -14.16 -4.76 -7.13
N SER A 30 -14.57 -6.00 -6.91
CA SER A 30 -15.80 -6.54 -7.49
C SER A 30 -17.05 -5.83 -6.95
N PRO A 31 -18.11 -5.67 -7.77
CA PRO A 31 -19.39 -5.09 -7.34
C PRO A 31 -20.00 -5.73 -6.08
N PRO A 32 -20.04 -7.07 -5.91
CA PRO A 32 -20.63 -7.67 -4.70
C PRO A 32 -19.87 -7.30 -3.43
N GLU A 33 -18.53 -7.30 -3.48
CA GLU A 33 -17.70 -6.91 -2.33
C GLU A 33 -17.92 -5.42 -1.99
N ALA A 34 -17.95 -4.56 -3.02
CA ALA A 34 -18.22 -3.13 -2.84
C ALA A 34 -19.60 -2.84 -2.21
N MET A 35 -20.62 -3.65 -2.52
CA MET A 35 -21.96 -3.55 -1.91
C MET A 35 -22.02 -4.08 -0.48
N ALA A 36 -21.14 -5.02 -0.11
CA ALA A 36 -21.07 -5.58 1.25
C ALA A 36 -20.33 -4.64 2.22
N LEU A 37 -19.32 -3.89 1.75
CA LEU A 37 -18.49 -3.01 2.58
C LEU A 37 -19.29 -1.95 3.40
N PRO A 38 -20.31 -1.27 2.84
CA PRO A 38 -21.17 -0.38 3.59
C PRO A 38 -21.99 -1.08 4.69
N GLN A 39 -22.37 -2.34 4.49
CA GLN A 39 -23.18 -3.09 5.47
C GLN A 39 -22.39 -3.46 6.73
N LEU A 40 -21.06 -3.43 6.65
CA LEU A 40 -20.15 -3.63 7.78
C LEU A 40 -19.93 -2.34 8.61
N LEU A 41 -20.51 -1.21 8.17
CA LEU A 41 -20.42 0.06 8.88
C LEU A 41 -21.67 0.25 9.72
N ASN A 42 -21.47 0.33 11.02
CA ASN A 42 -22.48 0.78 11.97
C ASN A 42 -22.07 2.18 12.45
N ASP A 43 -22.99 3.13 12.47
CA ASP A 43 -22.72 4.52 12.89
C ASP A 43 -22.19 4.59 14.34
N SER A 44 -22.50 3.57 15.14
CA SER A 44 -22.15 3.47 16.55
C SER A 44 -20.79 2.80 16.81
N GLN A 45 -20.35 1.89 15.94
CA GLN A 45 -19.12 1.10 16.15
C GLN A 45 -18.54 0.57 14.82
N THR A 46 -17.21 0.49 14.73
CA THR A 46 -16.55 -0.33 13.71
C THR A 46 -16.74 -1.80 14.07
N GLY A 47 -17.34 -2.61 13.18
CA GLY A 47 -17.66 -4.01 13.44
C GLY A 47 -16.47 -4.84 13.98
N PRO A 48 -16.73 -5.81 14.88
CA PRO A 48 -15.69 -6.67 15.43
C PRO A 48 -15.05 -7.50 14.31
N GLY A 49 -13.72 -7.49 14.22
CA GLY A 49 -12.97 -8.27 13.23
C GLY A 49 -12.28 -7.46 12.12
N LEU A 50 -12.49 -6.14 12.05
CA LEU A 50 -11.64 -5.30 11.21
C LEU A 50 -10.27 -5.11 11.86
N HIS A 51 -9.34 -5.99 11.52
CA HIS A 51 -7.96 -5.87 11.94
C HIS A 51 -7.32 -4.67 11.25
N SER A 52 -6.88 -3.70 12.04
CA SER A 52 -6.00 -2.65 11.53
C SER A 52 -4.77 -3.35 10.94
N PRO A 53 -4.32 -3.01 9.71
CA PRO A 53 -3.01 -3.44 9.27
C PRO A 53 -2.03 -3.09 10.36
N CYS A 54 -1.17 -4.04 10.71
CA CYS A 54 -0.03 -3.73 11.55
C CYS A 54 0.71 -2.60 10.84
N PRO A 55 0.77 -1.41 11.46
CA PRO A 55 1.40 -0.28 10.82
C PRO A 55 2.87 -0.65 10.59
N PRO A 56 3.46 -0.32 9.43
CA PRO A 56 4.90 -0.39 9.30
C PRO A 56 5.48 0.45 10.44
N HIS A 57 6.34 -0.17 11.24
CA HIS A 57 6.83 0.38 12.49
C HIS A 57 7.42 1.79 12.25
N GLY A 58 6.70 2.83 12.67
CA GLY A 58 7.12 4.22 12.83
C GLY A 58 7.91 4.89 11.67
N GLY A 59 7.34 5.96 11.12
CA GLY A 59 8.12 6.99 10.41
C GLY A 59 8.57 6.59 9.01
N THR A 60 7.68 6.01 8.21
CA THR A 60 8.05 5.70 6.83
C THR A 60 8.21 6.98 6.01
N ALA A 61 9.32 7.07 5.28
CA ALA A 61 9.70 8.26 4.51
C ALA A 61 9.84 7.90 3.03
N ALA A 62 8.88 8.36 2.23
CA ALA A 62 8.87 8.22 0.79
C ALA A 62 8.96 9.61 0.11
N SER A 63 9.67 9.65 -1.01
CA SER A 63 9.67 10.78 -1.93
C SER A 63 8.88 10.40 -3.18
N HIS A 64 8.21 11.37 -3.77
CA HIS A 64 7.44 11.17 -4.98
C HIS A 64 7.78 12.22 -6.03
N VAL A 65 7.71 11.81 -7.29
CA VAL A 65 7.90 12.67 -8.46
C VAL A 65 6.68 12.45 -9.35
N LEU A 66 5.97 13.54 -9.62
CA LEU A 66 4.74 13.57 -10.40
C LEU A 66 4.97 14.53 -11.55
N VAL A 67 4.95 14.03 -12.78
CA VAL A 67 5.19 14.83 -13.99
C VAL A 67 4.03 14.64 -14.94
N MET A 68 3.47 15.76 -15.40
CA MET A 68 2.46 15.80 -16.45
C MET A 68 3.02 16.61 -17.61
N GLY A 69 3.31 15.91 -18.71
CA GLY A 69 3.82 16.52 -19.94
C GLY A 69 2.70 17.14 -20.78
N PRO A 70 3.05 18.01 -21.75
CA PRO A 70 2.09 18.59 -22.69
C PRO A 70 1.55 17.56 -23.70
N ASP A 71 2.25 16.45 -23.89
CA ASP A 71 1.91 15.38 -24.83
C ASP A 71 1.04 14.26 -24.19
N ASP A 72 0.29 14.58 -23.13
CA ASP A 72 -0.54 13.65 -22.35
C ASP A 72 0.20 12.49 -21.66
N PHE A 73 1.54 12.52 -21.64
CA PHE A 73 2.34 11.60 -20.84
C PHE A 73 2.33 12.00 -19.37
N ILE A 74 1.85 11.09 -18.52
CA ILE A 74 1.84 11.25 -17.07
C ILE A 74 2.74 10.20 -16.45
N VAL A 75 3.69 10.64 -15.63
CA VAL A 75 4.61 9.79 -14.90
C VAL A 75 4.42 10.04 -13.40
N ALA A 76 4.08 8.98 -12.67
CA ALA A 76 4.02 8.98 -11.22
C ALA A 76 5.04 7.97 -10.70
N ALA A 77 6.04 8.44 -9.96
CA ALA A 77 7.04 7.60 -9.32
C ALA A 77 7.08 7.88 -7.83
N VAL A 78 7.09 6.82 -7.03
CA VAL A 78 7.27 6.91 -5.57
C VAL A 78 8.45 6.01 -5.19
N SER A 79 9.41 6.57 -4.47
CA SER A 79 10.61 5.86 -4.01
C SER A 79 10.80 6.06 -2.51
N SER A 80 11.29 5.02 -1.84
CA SER A 80 11.43 4.99 -0.38
C SER A 80 12.60 4.10 0.03
N LEU A 81 13.25 4.49 1.13
CA LEU A 81 14.20 3.64 1.84
C LEU A 81 13.53 2.87 3.00
N SER A 82 12.20 2.85 3.05
CA SER A 82 11.31 2.54 4.18
C SER A 82 11.36 3.60 5.28
N ARG A 83 12.49 3.77 5.97
CA ARG A 83 12.68 4.68 7.12
C ARG A 83 13.62 5.84 6.75
N PRO A 84 13.70 6.92 7.55
CA PRO A 84 14.67 7.98 7.34
C PRO A 84 16.08 7.37 7.39
N PHE A 85 16.86 7.58 6.33
CA PHE A 85 18.17 6.97 6.11
C PHE A 85 18.18 5.43 5.98
N GLY A 86 17.02 4.80 5.74
CA GLY A 86 16.91 3.37 5.50
C GLY A 86 17.48 2.51 6.62
N SER A 87 18.41 1.63 6.27
CA SER A 87 19.14 0.78 7.22
C SER A 87 20.26 1.51 7.98
N GLY A 88 20.62 2.73 7.56
CA GLY A 88 21.81 3.43 8.04
C GLY A 88 23.13 2.85 7.51
N ILE A 89 23.09 1.85 6.62
CA ILE A 89 24.28 1.22 6.04
C ILE A 89 24.62 1.90 4.71
N LEU A 90 25.80 2.55 4.66
CA LEU A 90 26.35 3.16 3.47
C LEU A 90 27.39 2.22 2.83
N THR A 91 27.23 1.92 1.54
CA THR A 91 28.26 1.17 0.81
C THR A 91 29.53 2.03 0.63
N PRO A 92 30.69 1.41 0.37
CA PRO A 92 31.92 2.16 0.04
C PRO A 92 31.77 3.10 -1.17
N SER A 93 30.82 2.82 -2.06
CA SER A 93 30.48 3.66 -3.22
C SER A 93 29.55 4.84 -2.89
N GLY A 94 29.08 4.98 -1.66
CA GLY A 94 28.17 6.04 -1.24
C GLY A 94 26.68 5.75 -1.46
N VAL A 95 26.29 4.49 -1.65
CA VAL A 95 24.88 4.09 -1.80
C VAL A 95 24.31 3.72 -0.44
N LEU A 96 23.21 4.36 -0.04
CA LEU A 96 22.53 4.07 1.21
C LEU A 96 21.54 2.92 1.02
N LEU A 97 21.66 1.88 1.84
CA LEU A 97 20.83 0.68 1.73
C LEU A 97 19.47 0.88 2.42
N ASN A 98 18.40 0.42 1.77
CA ASN A 98 17.05 0.47 2.33
C ASN A 98 16.88 -0.46 3.54
N SER A 99 15.77 -0.28 4.25
CA SER A 99 15.33 -1.20 5.31
C SER A 99 13.95 -1.81 5.04
N HIS A 100 13.55 -1.96 3.76
CA HIS A 100 12.22 -2.49 3.39
C HIS A 100 12.00 -3.93 3.90
N MET A 101 13.05 -4.72 4.12
CA MET A 101 12.90 -6.05 4.70
C MET A 101 12.25 -6.06 6.09
N LEU A 102 12.24 -4.93 6.80
CA LEU A 102 11.54 -4.78 8.09
C LEU A 102 10.01 -4.73 7.94
N ASP A 103 9.50 -4.54 6.72
CA ASP A 103 8.06 -4.52 6.43
C ASP A 103 7.46 -5.92 6.27
N PHE A 104 8.29 -6.98 6.28
CA PHE A 104 7.78 -8.34 6.43
C PHE A 104 7.22 -8.56 7.83
N TRP A 105 6.20 -9.41 7.93
CA TRP A 105 5.66 -9.81 9.21
C TRP A 105 6.71 -10.59 10.03
N HIS A 106 7.02 -10.10 11.23
CA HIS A 106 7.87 -10.78 12.20
C HIS A 106 7.19 -10.87 13.57
N ASN A 107 7.27 -12.05 14.17
CA ASN A 107 6.45 -12.51 15.29
C ASN A 107 6.92 -12.00 16.66
N GLN A 108 7.47 -10.78 16.73
CA GLN A 108 7.98 -10.20 17.96
C GLN A 108 7.22 -8.92 18.29
N THR A 109 6.41 -9.03 19.34
CA THR A 109 5.77 -7.99 20.16
C THR A 109 4.29 -7.66 19.87
N LEU A 110 3.48 -7.96 20.90
CA LEU A 110 2.11 -7.49 21.20
C LEU A 110 0.92 -8.09 20.44
N ASN A 111 0.33 -9.12 21.07
CA ASN A 111 -1.09 -9.31 21.36
C ASN A 111 -2.13 -9.09 20.23
N HIS A 112 -2.80 -10.19 19.86
CA HIS A 112 -4.12 -10.28 19.21
C HIS A 112 -4.23 -10.06 17.70
N SER A 113 -3.15 -9.99 16.93
CA SER A 113 -3.23 -10.02 15.47
C SER A 113 -2.86 -11.41 14.93
N MET A 114 -3.81 -12.04 14.23
CA MET A 114 -3.54 -13.28 13.49
C MET A 114 -2.39 -13.06 12.49
N PRO A 115 -1.48 -14.04 12.32
CA PRO A 115 -0.36 -13.91 11.40
C PRO A 115 -0.86 -13.71 9.97
N ARG A 116 -0.46 -12.62 9.32
CA ARG A 116 -0.71 -12.41 7.89
C ARG A 116 0.25 -13.28 7.08
N LEU A 117 -0.16 -14.52 6.82
CA LEU A 117 0.61 -15.54 6.12
C LEU A 117 1.17 -15.04 4.77
N GLN A 118 0.43 -14.16 4.09
CA GLN A 118 0.83 -13.60 2.79
C GLN A 118 1.97 -12.58 2.85
N ASN A 119 2.36 -12.06 4.03
CA ASN A 119 3.50 -11.15 4.17
C ASN A 119 4.61 -11.74 5.08
N LEU A 120 4.71 -13.07 5.14
CA LEU A 120 5.83 -13.74 5.78
C LEU A 120 7.10 -13.62 4.93
N LEU A 121 8.23 -13.46 5.62
CA LEU A 121 9.56 -13.49 5.02
C LEU A 121 9.85 -14.91 4.49
N GLN A 122 10.13 -15.02 3.20
CA GLN A 122 10.49 -16.28 2.55
C GLN A 122 11.69 -16.06 1.62
N PRO A 123 12.69 -16.96 1.60
CA PRO A 123 13.77 -16.91 0.62
C PRO A 123 13.22 -16.93 -0.81
N GLY A 124 13.64 -15.99 -1.66
CA GLY A 124 13.17 -15.87 -3.04
C GLY A 124 11.91 -15.02 -3.23
N LYS A 125 11.24 -14.59 -2.15
CA LYS A 125 10.15 -13.60 -2.21
C LYS A 125 10.75 -12.21 -2.26
N LEU A 126 10.58 -11.53 -3.40
CA LEU A 126 11.34 -10.31 -3.71
C LEU A 126 10.76 -9.03 -3.10
N CYS A 127 9.49 -9.01 -2.69
CA CYS A 127 8.85 -7.77 -2.23
C CYS A 127 8.01 -7.97 -0.96
N PRO A 128 8.30 -7.25 0.14
CA PRO A 128 7.35 -7.08 1.23
C PRO A 128 6.14 -6.26 0.75
N LEU A 129 5.02 -6.37 1.45
CA LEU A 129 3.88 -5.49 1.20
C LEU A 129 4.31 -4.03 1.41
N SER A 130 4.12 -3.18 0.40
CA SER A 130 4.49 -1.76 0.44
C SER A 130 3.27 -0.86 0.34
N PHE A 131 3.33 0.31 0.99
CA PHE A 131 2.32 1.36 0.91
C PHE A 131 2.75 2.51 -0.02
N LEU A 132 3.63 2.22 -0.99
CA LEU A 132 4.03 3.18 -2.02
C LEU A 132 2.96 3.19 -3.12
N LEU A 133 2.15 4.24 -3.17
CA LEU A 133 0.95 4.31 -4.01
C LEU A 133 1.03 5.46 -5.01
N PRO A 134 1.83 5.35 -6.10
CA PRO A 134 1.73 6.28 -7.22
C PRO A 134 0.33 6.15 -7.85
N THR A 135 -0.44 7.24 -7.87
CA THR A 135 -1.82 7.24 -8.38
C THR A 135 -1.98 8.22 -9.53
N ILE A 136 -2.52 7.73 -10.65
CA ILE A 136 -2.87 8.53 -11.83
C ILE A 136 -4.36 8.35 -12.07
N VAL A 137 -5.07 9.47 -12.18
CA VAL A 137 -6.48 9.55 -12.53
C VAL A 137 -6.57 10.23 -13.89
N ARG A 138 -7.29 9.59 -14.80
CA ARG A 138 -7.56 10.10 -16.15
C ARG A 138 -9.01 9.81 -16.54
N PRO A 139 -9.56 10.55 -17.52
CA PRO A 139 -10.85 10.22 -18.10
C PRO A 139 -10.85 8.79 -18.65
N SER A 140 -11.95 8.07 -18.40
CA SER A 140 -12.15 6.69 -18.91
C SER A 140 -12.32 6.67 -20.43
N GLN A 141 -12.82 7.75 -21.01
CA GLN A 141 -13.07 7.88 -22.44
C GLN A 141 -12.64 9.26 -22.95
N GLY A 142 -11.87 9.26 -24.04
CA GLY A 142 -11.38 10.48 -24.69
C GLY A 142 -10.24 11.17 -23.93
N MET A 143 -9.92 12.39 -24.39
CA MET A 143 -8.86 13.25 -23.83
C MET A 143 -9.43 14.46 -23.07
N CYS A 144 -10.76 14.61 -23.06
CA CYS A 144 -11.44 15.71 -22.38
C CYS A 144 -11.84 15.28 -20.97
N GLY A 145 -11.28 15.93 -19.96
CA GLY A 145 -11.69 15.76 -18.57
C GLY A 145 -10.58 16.10 -17.59
N THR A 146 -10.79 15.69 -16.34
CA THR A 146 -9.85 15.99 -15.25
C THR A 146 -8.74 14.94 -15.22
N TYR A 147 -7.51 15.43 -15.29
CA TYR A 147 -6.32 14.64 -15.02
C TYR A 147 -5.79 15.00 -13.64
N LEU A 148 -5.44 13.98 -12.87
CA LEU A 148 -4.95 14.16 -11.51
C LEU A 148 -3.86 13.13 -11.26
N CYS A 149 -2.72 13.60 -10.75
CA CYS A 149 -1.60 12.75 -10.39
C CYS A 149 -1.26 13.03 -8.94
N LEU A 150 -1.27 11.98 -8.11
CA LEU A 150 -1.12 12.09 -6.67
C LEU A 150 -0.26 10.95 -6.14
N ALA A 151 0.44 11.25 -5.06
CA ALA A 151 1.08 10.28 -4.21
C ALA A 151 1.01 10.81 -2.78
N ALA A 152 1.02 9.90 -1.82
CA ALA A 152 1.11 10.26 -0.42
C ALA A 152 2.33 9.60 0.21
N ASN A 153 2.87 10.30 1.22
CA ASN A 153 3.90 9.78 2.11
C ASN A 153 3.23 9.35 3.42
N ASN A 154 4.00 8.73 4.32
CA ASN A 154 3.59 8.31 5.67
C ASN A 154 2.93 6.92 5.76
N GLY A 155 3.41 5.98 4.95
CA GLY A 155 3.16 4.54 5.16
C GLY A 155 1.69 4.16 5.10
N ASP A 156 1.16 3.64 6.20
CA ASP A 156 -0.23 3.20 6.32
C ASP A 156 -1.26 4.34 6.13
N ARG A 157 -0.86 5.58 6.37
CA ARG A 157 -1.70 6.77 6.10
C ARG A 157 -1.68 7.21 4.65
N ALA A 158 -0.78 6.70 3.82
CA ALA A 158 -0.69 7.09 2.41
C ALA A 158 -2.02 6.85 1.69
N LEU A 159 -2.62 5.67 1.88
CA LEU A 159 -3.90 5.33 1.26
C LEU A 159 -5.03 6.26 1.74
N SER A 160 -5.08 6.56 3.04
CA SER A 160 -6.07 7.50 3.57
C SER A 160 -5.90 8.92 3.03
N GLY A 161 -4.64 9.35 2.86
CA GLY A 161 -4.32 10.68 2.34
C GLY A 161 -4.72 10.82 0.88
N ILE A 162 -4.48 9.80 0.06
CA ILE A 162 -4.89 9.80 -1.36
C ILE A 162 -6.42 9.83 -1.50
N VAL A 163 -7.16 9.04 -0.70
CA VAL A 163 -8.63 8.98 -0.77
C VAL A 163 -9.29 10.29 -0.33
N GLN A 164 -8.61 11.10 0.48
CA GLN A 164 -9.15 12.37 0.98
C GLN A 164 -9.10 13.51 -0.06
N VAL A 165 -8.17 13.45 -1.03
CA VAL A 165 -7.98 14.49 -2.06
C VAL A 165 -9.01 14.32 -3.17
#